data_AF-A0A358U2R9-F1
#
_entry.id   AF-A0A358U2R9-F1
#
_cell.length_a   1.000
_cell.length_b   1.000
_cell.length_c   1.000
_cell.angle_alpha   90.00
_cell.angle_beta   90.00
_cell.angle_gamma   90.00
#
_symmetry.space_group_name_H-M   'P 1'
#
loop_
_entity.id
_entity.type
_entity.pdbx_description
1 polymer ?
#
loop_
_entity_poly.entity_id
_entity_poly.type
_entity_poly.pdbx_seq_one_letter_code
_entity_poly.pdbx_strand_id
1 'polypeptide(L)'
;MKALLISDKEYQCKTYQNLKSLIEEILNTKGLGIELIEVGTDNLTFCRGCFGCWIKKPGECVINDKMAQINRSVMTSDIVIYLNPIVFGQFSANIKNAIDRSLPNMLPFFEIRPDGSTMHPPRYDTYP
;
A
#
# COMPACT_ATOMS: atom_id res chain seq x y z
N MET A 1 -18.09 -1.90 -4.98
CA MET A 1 -17.00 -1.44 -4.11
C MET A 1 -16.00 -2.57 -3.93
N LYS A 2 -14.71 -2.24 -3.91
CA LYS A 2 -13.58 -3.15 -3.84
C LYS A 2 -12.71 -2.82 -2.63
N ALA A 3 -12.45 -3.83 -1.80
CA ALA A 3 -11.48 -3.76 -0.72
C ALA A 3 -10.22 -4.53 -1.11
N LEU A 4 -9.06 -3.92 -0.86
CA LEU A 4 -7.75 -4.56 -1.01
C LEU A 4 -7.18 -4.87 0.36
N LEU A 5 -6.88 -6.14 0.61
CA LEU A 5 -6.13 -6.62 1.75
C LEU A 5 -4.68 -6.84 1.32
N ILE A 6 -3.73 -6.15 1.96
CA ILE A 6 -2.29 -6.36 1.75
C ILE A 6 -1.73 -6.98 3.02
N SER A 7 -1.09 -8.14 2.91
CA SER A 7 -0.52 -8.84 4.05
C SER A 7 0.90 -9.34 3.82
N ASP A 8 1.58 -9.60 4.92
CA ASP A 8 2.92 -10.17 4.89
C ASP A 8 2.84 -11.70 4.72
N LYS A 9 3.56 -12.23 3.73
CA LYS A 9 3.53 -13.66 3.38
C LYS A 9 4.22 -14.53 4.43
N GLU A 10 5.16 -13.97 5.18
CA GLU A 10 6.03 -14.66 6.12
C GLU A 10 5.39 -14.79 7.52
N TYR A 11 4.33 -14.00 7.81
CA TYR A 11 3.69 -13.96 9.13
C TYR A 11 2.27 -14.51 9.11
N GLN A 12 2.16 -15.82 8.94
CA GLN A 12 0.90 -16.55 8.78
C GLN A 12 0.43 -17.27 10.05
N CYS A 13 0.61 -16.64 11.21
CA CYS A 13 0.29 -17.23 12.52
C CYS A 13 -1.22 -17.39 12.75
N LYS A 14 -1.62 -18.13 13.80
CA LYS A 14 -3.05 -18.36 14.11
C LYS A 14 -3.83 -17.06 14.30
N THR A 15 -3.22 -16.06 14.94
CA THR A 15 -3.82 -14.73 15.11
C THR A 15 -4.07 -14.05 13.76
N TYR A 16 -3.09 -14.09 12.86
CA TYR A 16 -3.26 -13.58 11.50
C TYR A 16 -4.41 -14.29 10.77
N GLN A 17 -4.44 -15.62 10.79
CA GLN A 17 -5.50 -16.38 10.11
C GLN A 17 -6.89 -16.02 10.64
N ASN A 18 -7.03 -15.91 11.97
CA ASN A 18 -8.30 -15.52 12.59
C ASN A 18 -8.71 -14.09 12.20
N LEU A 19 -7.77 -13.14 12.19
CA LEU A 19 -8.06 -11.76 11.78
C LEU A 19 -8.40 -11.65 10.30
N LYS A 20 -7.68 -12.36 9.43
CA LYS A 20 -7.96 -12.43 7.99
C LYS A 20 -9.39 -12.92 7.75
N SER A 21 -9.78 -14.04 8.38
CA SER A 21 -11.13 -14.57 8.25
C SER A 21 -12.20 -13.60 8.75
N LEU A 22 -11.97 -12.94 9.89
CA LEU A 22 -12.89 -11.93 10.42
C LEU A 22 -13.06 -10.74 9.47
N ILE A 23 -11.95 -10.24 8.90
CA ILE A 23 -11.97 -9.14 7.93
C ILE A 23 -12.74 -9.57 6.67
N GLU A 24 -12.47 -10.76 6.15
CA GLU A 24 -13.16 -11.30 4.97
C GLU A 24 -14.67 -11.43 5.22
N GLU A 25 -15.09 -11.93 6.38
CA GLU A 25 -16.50 -12.04 6.76
C GLU A 25 -17.19 -10.67 6.82
N ILE A 26 -16.56 -9.67 7.45
CA ILE A 26 -17.11 -8.30 7.56
C ILE A 26 -17.26 -7.67 6.18
N LEU A 27 -16.25 -7.79 5.32
CA LEU A 27 -16.25 -7.20 3.98
C LEU A 27 -17.30 -7.87 3.08
N ASN A 28 -17.42 -9.20 3.14
CA ASN A 28 -18.43 -9.95 2.41
C ASN A 28 -19.85 -9.59 2.86
N THR A 29 -20.08 -9.45 4.17
CA THR A 29 -21.38 -9.03 4.72
C THR A 29 -21.80 -7.64 4.23
N LYS A 30 -20.83 -6.76 3.97
CA LYS A 30 -21.05 -5.44 3.39
C LYS A 30 -21.14 -5.43 1.84
N GLY A 31 -20.99 -6.59 1.19
CA GLY A 31 -21.07 -6.73 -0.26
C GLY A 31 -19.86 -6.16 -1.03
N LEU A 32 -18.69 -6.08 -0.40
CA LEU A 32 -17.47 -5.64 -1.08
C LEU A 32 -16.74 -6.81 -1.74
N GLY A 33 -16.24 -6.61 -2.96
CA GLY A 33 -15.28 -7.53 -3.57
C GLY A 33 -13.93 -7.42 -2.86
N ILE A 34 -13.27 -8.56 -2.59
CA ILE A 34 -12.02 -8.61 -1.84
C ILE A 34 -10.88 -9.03 -2.78
N GLU A 35 -9.84 -8.20 -2.88
CA GLU A 35 -8.55 -8.56 -3.46
C GLU A 35 -7.54 -8.79 -2.33
N LEU A 36 -6.79 -9.89 -2.36
CA LEU A 36 -5.69 -10.15 -1.42
C LEU A 36 -4.36 -10.09 -2.17
N ILE A 37 -3.43 -9.26 -1.67
CA ILE A 37 -2.04 -9.25 -2.11
C ILE A 37 -1.13 -9.60 -0.92
N GLU A 38 -0.56 -10.80 -0.98
CA GLU A 38 0.51 -11.19 -0.07
C GLU A 38 1.86 -10.69 -0.61
N VAL A 39 2.65 -10.09 0.28
CA VAL A 39 3.97 -9.51 -0.01
C VAL A 39 5.01 -10.26 0.80
N GLY A 40 5.96 -10.88 0.11
CA GLY A 40 7.14 -11.48 0.71
C GLY A 40 8.46 -10.86 0.25
N THR A 41 9.56 -11.37 0.78
CA THR A 41 10.92 -10.84 0.57
C THR A 41 11.30 -10.72 -0.91
N ASP A 42 10.82 -11.66 -1.72
CA ASP A 42 11.18 -11.76 -3.14
C ASP A 42 10.23 -10.96 -4.06
N ASN A 43 9.24 -10.26 -3.48
CA ASN A 43 8.26 -9.53 -4.26
C ASN A 43 8.62 -8.06 -4.48
N LEU A 44 9.29 -7.42 -3.51
CA LEU A 44 9.55 -5.99 -3.52
C LEU A 44 10.97 -5.67 -3.10
N THR A 45 11.68 -4.94 -3.96
CA THR A 45 12.93 -4.28 -3.56
C THR A 45 12.61 -3.05 -2.69
N PHE A 46 13.50 -2.73 -1.74
CA PHE A 46 13.38 -1.54 -0.90
C PHE A 46 13.40 -0.23 -1.72
N CYS A 47 12.79 0.82 -1.18
CA CYS A 47 12.81 2.15 -1.79
C CYS A 47 14.23 2.74 -1.71
N ARG A 48 14.77 3.18 -2.86
CA ARG A 48 16.12 3.76 -2.94
C ARG A 48 16.18 5.27 -2.70
N GLY A 49 15.04 5.94 -2.45
CA GLY A 49 14.99 7.40 -2.37
C GLY A 49 15.44 8.12 -3.64
N CYS A 50 15.38 7.46 -4.80
CA CYS A 50 15.94 7.99 -6.06
C CYS A 50 15.05 9.01 -6.78
N PHE A 51 13.79 9.17 -6.34
CA PHE A 51 12.74 10.02 -6.95
C PHE A 51 12.48 9.78 -8.45
N GLY A 52 12.97 8.67 -9.01
CA GLY A 52 12.73 8.31 -10.41
C GLY A 52 11.25 8.18 -10.75
N CYS A 53 10.41 7.82 -9.78
CA CYS A 53 8.96 7.76 -9.92
C CYS A 53 8.27 9.12 -10.09
N TRP A 54 8.99 10.21 -9.87
CA TRP A 54 8.53 11.56 -10.10
C TRP A 54 9.17 12.18 -11.33
N ILE A 55 10.48 11.99 -11.52
CA ILE A 55 11.25 12.74 -12.53
C ILE A 55 11.55 11.94 -13.80
N LYS A 56 11.57 10.60 -13.75
CA LYS A 56 11.90 9.73 -14.90
C LYS A 56 10.68 9.01 -15.44
N LYS A 57 9.85 8.48 -14.54
CA LYS A 57 8.63 7.73 -14.85
C LYS A 57 7.48 8.24 -13.96
N PRO A 58 6.94 9.44 -14.23
CA PRO A 58 5.92 10.04 -13.38
C PRO A 58 4.74 9.10 -13.12
N GLY A 59 4.46 8.81 -11.84
CA GLY A 59 3.35 7.94 -11.44
C GLY A 59 3.68 6.45 -11.37
N GLU A 60 4.89 6.03 -11.71
CA GLU A 60 5.29 4.62 -11.61
C GLU A 60 6.73 4.46 -11.10
N CYS A 61 6.99 3.44 -10.29
CA CYS A 61 8.36 3.19 -9.83
C CYS A 61 9.27 2.82 -11.01
N VAL A 62 10.52 3.30 -10.98
CA VAL A 62 11.55 2.90 -11.97
C VAL A 62 12.09 1.49 -11.74
N ILE A 63 11.82 0.91 -10.56
CA ILE A 63 12.08 -0.50 -10.28
C ILE A 63 10.86 -1.28 -10.74
N ASN A 64 11.07 -2.23 -11.65
CA ASN A 64 10.02 -3.06 -12.24
C ASN A 64 9.85 -4.36 -11.45
N ASP A 65 9.02 -4.33 -10.42
CA ASP A 65 8.60 -5.48 -9.61
C ASP A 65 7.11 -5.38 -9.25
N LYS A 66 6.64 -6.15 -8.26
CA LYS A 66 5.21 -6.23 -7.90
C LYS A 66 4.61 -4.88 -7.46
N MET A 67 5.43 -3.85 -7.21
CA MET A 67 4.96 -2.53 -6.79
C MET A 67 4.04 -1.86 -7.81
N ALA A 68 4.23 -2.08 -9.11
CA ALA A 68 3.36 -1.51 -10.14
C ALA A 68 1.92 -2.05 -10.01
N GLN A 69 1.78 -3.35 -9.75
CA GLN A 69 0.49 -3.97 -9.45
C GLN A 69 -0.09 -3.43 -8.14
N ILE A 70 0.71 -3.38 -7.08
CA ILE A 70 0.24 -2.92 -5.76
C ILE A 70 -0.28 -1.49 -5.84
N ASN A 71 0.48 -0.55 -6.41
CA ASN A 71 0.04 0.85 -6.53
C ASN A 71 -1.26 0.97 -7.33
N ARG A 72 -1.39 0.20 -8.43
CA ARG A 72 -2.63 0.16 -9.20
C ARG A 72 -3.80 -0.39 -8.37
N SER A 73 -3.61 -1.50 -7.67
CA SER A 73 -4.67 -2.09 -6.84
C SER A 73 -5.07 -1.17 -5.71
N VAL A 74 -4.12 -0.48 -5.05
CA VAL A 74 -4.38 0.52 -4.03
C VAL A 74 -5.22 1.66 -4.63
N MET A 75 -4.77 2.32 -5.69
CA MET A 75 -5.46 3.49 -6.27
C MET A 75 -6.81 3.17 -6.97
N THR A 76 -7.13 1.89 -7.16
CA THR A 76 -8.40 1.44 -7.76
C THR A 76 -9.33 0.73 -6.76
N SER A 77 -8.98 0.76 -5.48
CA SER A 77 -9.82 0.19 -4.41
C SER A 77 -10.52 1.31 -3.65
N ASP A 78 -11.68 1.00 -3.09
CA ASP A 78 -12.42 1.90 -2.21
C ASP A 78 -11.94 1.80 -0.75
N ILE A 79 -11.30 0.68 -0.39
CA ILE A 79 -10.75 0.42 0.94
C ILE A 79 -9.42 -0.31 0.78
N VAL A 80 -8.40 0.09 1.55
CA VAL A 80 -7.13 -0.65 1.66
C VAL A 80 -6.87 -1.00 3.11
N ILE A 81 -6.59 -2.27 3.38
CA ILE A 81 -6.28 -2.81 4.70
C ILE A 81 -4.89 -3.43 4.67
N TYR A 82 -3.97 -2.92 5.50
CA TYR A 82 -2.69 -3.55 5.75
C TYR A 82 -2.80 -4.48 6.95
N LEU A 83 -2.82 -5.80 6.71
CA LEU A 83 -2.86 -6.82 7.76
C LEU A 83 -1.44 -7.33 8.02
N ASN A 84 -0.85 -6.86 9.11
CA ASN A 84 0.58 -7.00 9.37
C ASN A 84 0.89 -7.27 10.86
N PRO A 85 1.96 -8.02 11.17
CA PRO A 85 2.46 -8.18 12.54
C PRO A 85 3.09 -6.87 13.06
N ILE A 86 3.16 -6.72 14.38
CA ILE A 86 3.99 -5.68 14.99
C ILE A 86 5.41 -6.22 15.14
N VAL A 87 6.36 -5.69 14.36
CA VAL A 87 7.78 -6.07 14.38
C VAL A 87 8.58 -4.87 14.86
N PHE A 88 9.21 -4.99 16.04
CA PHE A 88 9.93 -3.88 16.70
C PHE A 88 9.11 -2.58 16.82
N GLY A 89 7.81 -2.69 17.11
CA GLY A 89 6.91 -1.53 17.22
C GLY A 89 6.50 -0.91 15.88
N GLN A 90 6.77 -1.58 14.76
CA GLN A 90 6.52 -1.11 13.40
C GLN A 90 5.91 -2.20 12.51
N PHE A 91 5.72 -1.87 11.23
CA PHE A 91 5.44 -2.83 10.17
C PHE A 91 6.60 -3.80 9.97
N SER A 92 6.30 -5.00 9.45
CA SER A 92 7.30 -5.89 8.89
C SER A 92 8.06 -5.23 7.71
N ALA A 93 9.25 -5.74 7.40
CA ALA A 93 10.07 -5.21 6.31
C ALA A 93 9.36 -5.27 4.94
N ASN A 94 8.63 -6.36 4.67
CA ASN A 94 7.94 -6.54 3.39
C ASN A 94 6.80 -5.53 3.20
N ILE A 95 6.02 -5.28 4.25
CA ILE A 95 4.94 -4.29 4.21
C ILE A 95 5.51 -2.87 4.16
N LYS A 96 6.59 -2.61 4.89
CA LYS A 96 7.27 -1.31 4.85
C LYS A 96 7.79 -0.99 3.45
N ASN A 97 8.29 -1.97 2.70
CA ASN A 97 8.68 -1.79 1.30
C ASN A 97 7.51 -1.34 0.41
N ALA A 98 6.32 -1.90 0.60
CA ALA A 98 5.12 -1.48 -0.13
C ALA A 98 4.70 -0.05 0.22
N ILE A 99 4.72 0.30 1.51
CA ILE A 99 4.37 1.64 2.00
C ILE A 99 5.37 2.69 1.46
N ASP A 100 6.67 2.45 1.59
CA ASP A 100 7.71 3.40 1.19
C ASP A 100 7.75 3.65 -0.32
N ARG A 101 7.27 2.68 -1.11
CA ARG A 101 7.20 2.77 -2.57
C ARG A 101 5.82 3.18 -3.10
N SER A 102 4.94 3.67 -2.23
CA SER A 102 3.65 4.29 -2.59
C SER A 102 3.79 5.74 -3.09
N LEU A 103 4.97 6.36 -2.95
CA LEU A 103 5.29 7.71 -3.42
C LEU A 103 4.81 8.06 -4.86
N PRO A 104 4.87 7.16 -5.87
CA PRO A 104 4.37 7.47 -7.21
C PRO A 104 2.89 7.87 -7.23
N ASN A 105 2.11 7.48 -6.23
CA ASN A 105 0.70 7.82 -6.11
C ASN A 105 0.47 9.28 -5.69
N MET A 106 1.50 10.09 -5.43
CA MET A 106 1.38 11.53 -5.14
C MET A 106 2.15 12.36 -6.17
N LEU A 107 1.82 13.65 -6.27
CA LEU A 107 2.54 14.60 -7.13
C LEU A 107 3.86 15.05 -6.48
N PRO A 108 4.88 15.40 -7.27
CA PRO A 108 6.20 15.84 -6.78
C PRO A 108 6.22 17.29 -6.27
N PHE A 109 5.07 17.94 -6.17
CA PHE A 109 4.96 19.33 -5.76
C PHE A 109 4.78 19.45 -4.25
N PHE A 110 5.00 20.64 -3.72
CA PHE A 110 4.75 20.96 -2.33
C PHE A 110 3.62 21.99 -2.24
N GLU A 111 2.66 21.74 -1.37
CA GLU A 111 1.61 22.66 -1.00
C GLU A 111 1.70 22.96 0.49
N ILE A 112 1.42 24.22 0.86
CA ILE A 112 1.33 24.64 2.25
C ILE A 112 -0.12 24.50 2.69
N ARG A 113 -0.34 23.71 3.73
CA ARG A 113 -1.65 23.54 4.37
C ARG A 113 -2.04 24.79 5.17
N PRO A 114 -3.34 24.97 5.49
CA PRO A 114 -3.79 26.08 6.32
C PRO A 114 -3.11 26.19 7.70
N ASP A 115 -2.60 25.07 8.23
CA ASP A 115 -1.86 25.01 9.50
C ASP A 115 -0.36 25.34 9.35
N GLY A 116 0.11 25.67 8.15
CA GLY A 116 1.50 25.98 7.83
C GLY A 116 2.38 24.77 7.52
N SER A 117 1.86 23.53 7.61
CA SER A 117 2.62 22.32 7.28
C SER A 117 2.69 22.07 5.77
N THR A 118 3.72 21.36 5.31
CA THR A 118 3.90 21.03 3.88
C THR A 118 3.34 19.65 3.55
N MET A 119 2.70 19.51 2.39
CA MET A 119 2.27 18.21 1.86
C MET A 119 2.53 18.07 0.36
N HIS A 120 2.54 16.83 -0.11
CA HIS A 120 2.44 16.53 -1.54
C HIS A 120 0.96 16.50 -1.96
N PRO A 121 0.57 17.17 -3.06
CA PRO A 121 -0.79 17.09 -3.54
C PRO A 121 -1.13 15.69 -4.06
N PRO A 122 -2.43 15.33 -4.03
CA PRO A 122 -2.90 14.11 -4.64
C PRO A 122 -2.60 14.09 -6.15
N ARG A 123 -2.24 12.91 -6.68
CA ARG A 123 -2.13 12.62 -8.11
C ARG A 123 -3.49 12.27 -8.73
N TYR A 124 -4.37 11.62 -7.98
CA TYR A 124 -5.68 11.16 -8.45
C TYR A 124 -6.80 11.93 -7.73
N ASP A 125 -7.99 11.96 -8.31
CA ASP A 125 -9.12 12.68 -7.71
C ASP A 125 -9.66 11.98 -6.45
N THR A 126 -9.47 10.66 -6.37
CA THR A 126 -9.96 9.81 -5.29
C THR A 126 -8.85 8.89 -4.78
N TYR A 127 -8.82 8.71 -3.47
CA TYR A 127 -7.96 7.75 -2.77
C TYR A 127 -8.84 6.81 -1.94
N PRO A 128 -8.36 5.59 -1.66
CA PRO A 128 -8.99 4.71 -0.68
C PRO A 128 -9.07 5.34 0.71
#